data_AF-A0A916VK62-F1
#
_entry.id   AF-A0A916VK62-F1
#
_cell.length_a   1.000
_cell.length_b   1.000
_cell.length_c   1.000
_cell.angle_alpha   90.00
_cell.angle_beta   90.00
_cell.angle_gamma   90.00
#
_symmetry.space_group_name_H-M   'P 1'
#
loop_
_entity.id
_entity.type
_entity.pdbx_description
1 polymer ?
#
loop_
_entity_poly.entity_id
_entity_poly.type
_entity_poly.pdbx_seq_one_letter_code
_entity_poly.pdbx_strand_id
1 'polypeptide(L)'
;MPRKEFNPLFSIDEVKQLAIHQNVNVSEVDNLLDEMEKIYIFSFSEKSKMMIYLAMTGLFTETDVAKITQHNPRDIKPNFSKQVSEHFKNHYSDIQSDKKVFGIASLRRTLFSLHPKCFYQNNDDDSIKILHNRIEENLKAGEGLKVEENIHDSHNLAN
;
A
#
# COMPACT_ATOMS: atom_id res chain seq x y z
N MET A 1 -9.79 23.21 -11.47
CA MET A 1 -10.12 21.95 -12.19
C MET A 1 -11.13 21.17 -11.37
N PRO A 2 -12.21 20.64 -11.96
CA PRO A 2 -13.09 19.74 -11.24
C PRO A 2 -12.31 18.45 -10.94
N ARG A 3 -12.28 18.03 -9.68
CA ARG A 3 -11.76 16.70 -9.32
C ARG A 3 -12.62 15.69 -10.08
N LYS A 4 -12.03 14.88 -10.96
CA LYS A 4 -12.71 13.72 -11.55
C LYS A 4 -13.41 12.99 -10.39
N GLU A 5 -14.71 12.75 -10.54
CA GLU A 5 -15.47 11.99 -9.56
C GLU A 5 -14.78 10.65 -9.36
N PHE A 6 -14.39 10.41 -8.11
CA PHE A 6 -13.60 9.26 -7.71
C PHE A 6 -14.50 8.03 -7.83
N ASN A 7 -14.18 7.11 -8.75
CA ASN A 7 -14.98 5.90 -8.94
C ASN A 7 -14.85 5.01 -7.68
N PRO A 8 -15.91 4.82 -6.88
CA PRO A 8 -15.81 4.25 -5.52
C PRO A 8 -15.78 2.71 -5.51
N LEU A 9 -15.56 2.08 -6.65
CA LEU A 9 -15.63 0.63 -6.84
C LEU A 9 -14.36 0.13 -7.51
N PHE A 10 -13.25 0.14 -6.78
CA PHE A 10 -12.09 -0.64 -7.21
C PHE A 10 -12.32 -2.11 -6.87
N SER A 11 -12.11 -2.98 -7.83
CA SER A 11 -11.88 -4.40 -7.61
C SER A 11 -10.49 -4.63 -6.99
N ILE A 12 -10.28 -5.79 -6.37
CA ILE A 12 -8.95 -6.16 -5.86
C ILE A 12 -7.88 -6.17 -6.97
N ASP A 13 -8.26 -6.55 -8.20
CA ASP A 13 -7.34 -6.57 -9.34
C ASP A 13 -6.91 -5.16 -9.76
N GLU A 14 -7.82 -4.20 -9.79
CA GLU A 14 -7.48 -2.80 -10.09
C GLU A 14 -6.56 -2.20 -9.01
N VAL A 15 -6.79 -2.54 -7.74
CA VAL A 15 -5.90 -2.13 -6.65
C VAL A 15 -4.50 -2.77 -6.79
N LYS A 16 -4.43 -4.05 -7.17
CA LYS A 16 -3.16 -4.74 -7.44
C LYS A 16 -2.42 -4.10 -8.61
N GLN A 17 -3.11 -3.81 -9.71
CA GLN A 17 -2.53 -3.10 -10.86
C GLN A 17 -1.96 -1.75 -10.43
N LEU A 18 -2.70 -0.98 -9.64
CA LEU A 18 -2.20 0.28 -9.12
C LEU A 18 -0.95 0.10 -8.25
N ALA A 19 -0.91 -0.93 -7.41
CA ALA A 19 0.26 -1.25 -6.61
C ALA A 19 1.49 -1.57 -7.48
N ILE A 20 1.31 -2.35 -8.57
CA ILE A 20 2.36 -2.64 -9.56
C ILE A 20 2.92 -1.33 -10.15
N HIS A 21 2.05 -0.40 -10.57
CA HIS A 21 2.48 0.91 -11.08
C HIS A 21 3.25 1.75 -10.05
N GLN A 22 3.09 1.44 -8.75
CA GLN A 22 3.81 2.07 -7.65
C GLN A 22 5.03 1.27 -7.18
N ASN A 23 5.53 0.36 -8.03
CA ASN A 23 6.70 -0.50 -7.79
C ASN A 23 6.50 -1.46 -6.60
N VAL A 24 5.25 -1.82 -6.29
CA VAL A 24 4.98 -2.93 -5.36
C VAL A 24 5.12 -4.24 -6.13
N ASN A 25 5.86 -5.19 -5.57
CA ASN A 25 5.95 -6.54 -6.07
C ASN A 25 4.74 -7.34 -5.54
N VAL A 26 3.62 -7.29 -6.27
CA VAL A 26 2.36 -7.93 -5.85
C VAL A 26 2.51 -9.42 -5.61
N SER A 27 3.36 -10.13 -6.34
CA SER A 27 3.59 -11.57 -6.11
C SER A 27 4.20 -11.83 -4.73
N GLU A 28 5.17 -11.01 -4.32
CA GLU A 28 5.77 -11.12 -2.97
C GLU A 28 4.77 -10.74 -1.88
N VAL A 29 3.89 -9.78 -2.15
CA VAL A 29 2.80 -9.42 -1.22
C VAL A 29 1.81 -10.57 -1.08
N ASP A 30 1.33 -11.15 -2.19
CA ASP A 30 0.41 -12.29 -2.16
C ASP A 30 1.04 -13.48 -1.40
N ASN A 31 2.32 -13.79 -1.67
CA ASN A 31 3.04 -14.84 -0.95
C ASN A 31 3.10 -14.59 0.57
N LEU A 32 3.39 -13.35 0.98
CA LEU A 32 3.41 -12.95 2.39
C LEU A 32 2.03 -13.10 3.04
N LEU A 33 0.97 -12.67 2.36
CA LEU A 33 -0.39 -12.79 2.88
C LEU A 33 -0.80 -14.27 3.00
N ASP A 34 -0.50 -15.09 2.01
CA ASP A 34 -0.76 -16.53 2.03
C ASP A 34 -0.01 -17.23 3.16
N GLU A 35 1.25 -16.85 3.41
CA GLU A 35 2.04 -17.35 4.53
C GLU A 35 1.38 -17.01 5.87
N MET A 36 0.98 -15.74 6.06
CA MET A 36 0.30 -15.30 7.28
C MET A 36 -1.03 -16.04 7.49
N GLU A 37 -1.87 -16.14 6.45
CA GLU A 37 -3.15 -16.86 6.51
C GLU A 37 -2.96 -18.32 6.92
N LYS A 38 -1.92 -18.99 6.42
CA LYS A 38 -1.56 -20.37 6.78
C LYS A 38 -1.04 -20.50 8.21
N ILE A 39 -0.13 -19.63 8.64
CA ILE A 39 0.50 -19.69 9.97
C ILE A 39 -0.54 -19.48 11.08
N TYR A 40 -1.43 -18.50 10.91
CA TYR A 40 -2.38 -18.10 11.96
C TYR A 40 -3.78 -18.69 11.76
N ILE A 41 -3.98 -19.56 10.76
CA ILE A 41 -5.25 -20.25 10.45
C ILE A 41 -6.41 -19.25 10.39
N PHE A 42 -6.24 -18.21 9.57
CA PHE A 42 -7.28 -17.20 9.30
C PHE A 42 -7.26 -16.81 7.82
N SER A 43 -8.23 -16.01 7.40
CA SER A 43 -8.27 -15.44 6.05
C SER A 43 -8.49 -13.95 6.12
N PHE A 44 -7.69 -13.17 5.39
CA PHE A 44 -7.97 -11.76 5.17
C PHE A 44 -9.19 -11.64 4.26
N SER A 45 -10.11 -10.75 4.63
CA SER A 45 -11.20 -10.38 3.72
C SER A 45 -10.63 -9.67 2.49
N GLU A 46 -11.37 -9.69 1.38
CA GLU A 46 -10.99 -8.95 0.17
C GLU A 46 -10.73 -7.47 0.47
N LYS A 47 -11.59 -6.84 1.28
CA LYS A 47 -11.40 -5.46 1.74
C LYS A 47 -10.13 -5.26 2.55
N SER A 48 -9.75 -6.23 3.39
CA SER A 48 -8.49 -6.18 4.15
C SER A 48 -7.29 -6.28 3.21
N LYS A 49 -7.34 -7.17 2.22
CA LYS A 49 -6.30 -7.27 1.18
C LYS A 49 -6.19 -5.97 0.38
N MET A 50 -7.32 -5.36 -0.01
CA MET A 50 -7.33 -4.04 -0.67
C MET A 50 -6.70 -2.95 0.20
N MET A 51 -7.04 -2.87 1.50
CA MET A 51 -6.42 -1.90 2.42
C MET A 51 -4.90 -2.05 2.47
N ILE A 52 -4.39 -3.29 2.46
CA ILE A 52 -2.95 -3.60 2.45
C ILE A 52 -2.31 -3.05 1.17
N TYR A 53 -2.83 -3.42 0.00
CA TYR A 53 -2.28 -2.95 -1.28
C TYR A 53 -2.31 -1.42 -1.40
N LEU A 54 -3.43 -0.79 -1.04
CA LEU A 54 -3.58 0.67 -1.05
C LEU A 54 -2.57 1.34 -0.11
N ALA A 55 -2.41 0.82 1.10
CA ALA A 55 -1.41 1.33 2.05
C ALA A 55 0.02 1.19 1.51
N MET A 56 0.34 0.08 0.84
CA MET A 56 1.65 -0.16 0.23
C MET A 56 1.98 0.79 -0.93
N THR A 57 0.96 1.29 -1.65
CA THR A 57 1.16 2.32 -2.67
C THR A 57 1.64 3.66 -2.09
N GLY A 58 1.33 3.93 -0.82
CA GLY A 58 1.59 5.22 -0.16
C GLY A 58 0.94 6.45 -0.81
N LEU A 59 0.03 6.27 -1.77
CA LEU A 59 -0.63 7.36 -2.50
C LEU A 59 -1.89 7.87 -1.82
N PHE A 60 -2.51 7.04 -0.98
CA PHE A 60 -3.85 7.28 -0.45
C PHE A 60 -3.82 7.71 1.01
N THR A 61 -4.61 8.72 1.32
CA THR A 61 -4.89 9.06 2.72
C THR A 61 -5.83 8.03 3.34
N GLU A 62 -5.93 7.99 4.67
CA GLU A 62 -6.88 7.11 5.37
C GLU A 62 -8.32 7.33 4.91
N THR A 63 -8.68 8.57 4.57
CA THR A 63 -10.02 8.92 4.06
C THR A 63 -10.24 8.34 2.66
N ASP A 64 -9.22 8.34 1.80
CA ASP A 64 -9.32 7.75 0.46
C ASP A 64 -9.43 6.23 0.55
N VAL A 65 -8.61 5.60 1.40
CA VAL A 65 -8.71 4.16 1.67
C VAL A 65 -10.09 3.79 2.20
N ALA A 66 -10.65 4.58 3.11
CA ALA A 66 -12.01 4.37 3.63
C ALA A 66 -13.05 4.40 2.50
N LYS A 67 -12.97 5.38 1.60
CA LYS A 67 -13.88 5.49 0.45
C LYS A 67 -13.75 4.30 -0.50
N ILE A 68 -12.53 3.94 -0.90
CA ILE A 68 -12.27 2.82 -1.83
C ILE A 68 -12.78 1.50 -1.26
N THR A 69 -12.61 1.29 0.04
CA THR A 69 -12.99 0.04 0.72
C THR A 69 -14.41 0.08 1.30
N GLN A 70 -15.15 1.17 1.03
CA GLN A 70 -16.52 1.40 1.50
C GLN A 70 -16.67 1.29 3.03
N HIS A 71 -15.68 1.78 3.76
CA HIS A 71 -15.76 1.96 5.21
C HIS A 71 -16.15 3.40 5.53
N ASN A 72 -16.80 3.58 6.69
CA ASN A 72 -16.92 4.91 7.25
C ASN A 72 -15.52 5.44 7.60
N PRO A 73 -15.13 6.67 7.19
CA PRO A 73 -13.84 7.25 7.54
C PRO A 73 -13.53 7.26 9.04
N ARG A 74 -14.55 7.27 9.92
CA ARG A 74 -14.36 7.20 11.38
C ARG A 74 -13.94 5.80 11.85
N ASP A 75 -14.30 4.76 11.10
CA ASP A 75 -14.08 3.37 11.47
C ASP A 75 -12.87 2.76 10.75
N ILE A 76 -12.25 3.46 9.80
CA ILE A 76 -11.14 2.93 9.02
C ILE A 76 -9.92 2.59 9.90
N LYS A 77 -9.60 3.43 10.88
CA LYS A 77 -8.50 3.18 11.82
C LYS A 77 -8.73 1.94 12.68
N PRO A 78 -9.84 1.83 13.44
CA PRO A 78 -10.07 0.64 14.24
C PRO A 78 -10.22 -0.62 13.38
N ASN A 79 -10.84 -0.52 12.20
CA ASN A 79 -10.95 -1.67 11.28
C ASN A 79 -9.59 -2.09 10.73
N PHE A 80 -8.76 -1.16 10.27
CA PHE A 80 -7.41 -1.46 9.82
C PHE A 80 -6.57 -2.04 10.97
N SER A 81 -6.70 -1.49 12.17
CA SER A 81 -5.99 -2.01 13.35
C SER A 81 -6.33 -3.48 13.59
N LYS A 82 -7.63 -3.78 13.69
CA LYS A 82 -8.11 -5.12 14.01
C LYS A 82 -7.86 -6.13 12.88
N GLN A 83 -8.08 -5.73 11.63
CA GLN A 83 -8.06 -6.66 10.49
C GLN A 83 -6.73 -6.74 9.76
N VAL A 84 -5.79 -5.83 10.02
CA VAL A 84 -4.48 -5.79 9.35
C VAL A 84 -3.38 -5.68 10.39
N SER A 85 -3.38 -4.60 11.19
CA SER A 85 -2.27 -4.28 12.10
C SER A 85 -1.95 -5.38 13.11
N GLU A 86 -2.96 -5.94 13.77
CA GLU A 86 -2.79 -7.00 14.76
C GLU A 86 -2.16 -8.26 14.15
N HIS A 87 -2.55 -8.63 12.92
CA HIS A 87 -1.97 -9.78 12.23
C HIS A 87 -0.50 -9.56 11.88
N PHE A 88 -0.14 -8.38 11.36
CA PHE A 88 1.26 -8.03 11.08
C PHE A 88 2.11 -7.94 12.34
N LYS A 89 1.56 -7.42 13.45
CA LYS A 89 2.24 -7.43 14.76
C LYS A 89 2.49 -8.83 15.28
N ASN A 90 1.54 -9.75 15.10
CA ASN A 90 1.72 -11.13 15.50
C ASN A 90 2.80 -11.82 14.66
N HIS A 91 2.93 -11.44 13.39
CA HIS A 91 3.93 -11.97 12.46
C HIS A 91 5.34 -11.42 12.67
N TYR A 92 5.45 -10.13 12.98
CA TYR A 92 6.74 -9.47 13.18
C TYR A 92 6.89 -8.97 14.62
N SER A 93 7.74 -9.65 15.40
CA SER A 93 8.06 -9.29 16.79
C SER A 93 8.56 -7.85 16.93
N ASP A 94 9.29 -7.35 15.93
CA ASP A 94 9.89 -6.01 15.96
C ASP A 94 8.81 -4.91 15.93
N ILE A 95 7.67 -5.17 15.29
CA ILE A 95 6.51 -4.25 15.28
C ILE A 95 5.85 -4.19 16.66
N GLN A 96 5.91 -5.26 17.46
CA GLN A 96 5.32 -5.27 18.80
C GLN A 96 6.06 -4.35 19.78
N SER A 97 7.36 -4.14 19.56
CA SER A 97 8.22 -3.34 20.45
C SER A 97 7.94 -1.84 20.35
N ASP A 98 7.49 -1.38 19.19
CA ASP A 98 7.24 0.03 18.93
C ASP A 98 5.82 0.36 19.38
N LYS A 99 5.66 1.01 20.55
CA LYS A 99 4.36 1.43 21.13
C LYS A 99 3.54 2.37 20.22
N LYS A 100 4.01 2.65 19.00
CA LYS A 100 3.33 3.46 17.99
C LYS A 100 2.22 2.67 17.31
N VAL A 101 1.15 3.40 16.96
CA VAL A 101 0.05 2.87 16.17
C VAL A 101 0.58 2.46 14.80
N PHE A 102 0.54 1.16 14.51
CA PHE A 102 0.79 0.62 13.19
C PHE A 102 -0.48 0.78 12.36
N GLY A 103 -0.54 1.88 11.60
CA GLY A 103 -1.66 2.30 10.78
C GLY A 103 -1.31 2.27 9.29
N ILE A 104 -2.25 2.72 8.47
CA ILE A 104 -2.15 2.71 7.00
C ILE A 104 -0.86 3.35 6.51
N ALA A 105 -0.50 4.52 7.04
CA ALA A 105 0.71 5.26 6.63
C ALA A 105 2.04 4.67 7.18
N SER A 106 2.00 3.78 8.17
CA SER A 106 3.20 3.08 8.65
C SER A 106 3.41 1.71 8.03
N LEU A 107 2.33 1.04 7.55
CA LEU A 107 2.43 -0.28 6.92
C LEU A 107 3.50 -0.31 5.81
N ARG A 108 3.47 0.66 4.89
CA ARG A 108 4.45 0.72 3.79
C ARG A 108 5.88 0.77 4.31
N ARG A 109 6.17 1.66 5.26
CA ARG A 109 7.52 1.87 5.81
C ARG A 109 8.03 0.63 6.54
N THR A 110 7.16 0.03 7.33
CA THR A 110 7.52 -1.17 8.08
C THR A 110 7.73 -2.37 7.17
N LEU A 111 6.85 -2.60 6.20
CA LEU A 111 7.05 -3.68 5.23
C LEU A 111 8.28 -3.45 4.36
N PHE A 112 8.62 -2.20 4.05
CA PHE A 112 9.86 -1.89 3.35
C PHE A 112 11.09 -2.30 4.18
N SER A 113 11.06 -2.05 5.49
CA SER A 113 12.14 -2.42 6.41
C SER A 113 12.24 -3.93 6.68
N LEU A 114 11.10 -4.59 6.89
CA LEU A 114 11.05 -5.99 7.36
C LEU A 114 10.91 -6.99 6.21
N HIS A 115 10.28 -6.58 5.11
CA HIS A 115 10.04 -7.41 3.94
C HIS A 115 10.33 -6.66 2.62
N PRO A 116 11.58 -6.19 2.42
CA PRO A 116 11.98 -5.34 1.29
C PRO A 116 11.60 -5.88 -0.10
N LYS A 117 11.57 -7.20 -0.27
CA LYS A 117 11.19 -7.86 -1.53
C LYS A 117 9.81 -7.47 -2.05
N CYS A 118 8.91 -7.01 -1.16
CA CYS A 118 7.61 -6.46 -1.54
C CYS A 118 7.68 -5.17 -2.35
N PHE A 119 8.85 -4.52 -2.43
CA PHE A 119 9.07 -3.24 -3.12
C PHE A 119 10.18 -3.31 -4.17
N TYR A 120 10.88 -4.44 -4.26
CA TYR A 120 11.93 -4.65 -5.26
C TYR A 120 11.40 -5.63 -6.31
N GLN A 121 11.05 -5.10 -7.48
CA GLN A 121 10.72 -5.94 -8.64
C GLN A 121 11.99 -6.57 -9.22
N ASN A 122 13.13 -5.87 -9.14
CA ASN A 122 14.45 -6.37 -9.45
C ASN A 122 15.39 -5.97 -8.31
N ASN A 123 16.21 -6.88 -7.80
CA ASN A 123 17.25 -6.59 -6.79
C ASN A 123 18.43 -5.82 -7.42
N ASP A 124 18.19 -4.80 -8.23
CA ASP A 124 19.25 -3.92 -8.70
C ASP A 124 19.45 -2.75 -7.71
N ASP A 125 20.72 -2.44 -7.43
CA ASP A 125 21.11 -1.43 -6.44
C ASP A 125 20.57 -0.03 -6.74
N ASP A 126 20.23 0.23 -8.01
CA ASP A 126 19.70 1.51 -8.48
C ASP A 126 18.22 1.69 -8.13
N SER A 127 17.41 0.64 -8.26
CA SER A 127 16.01 0.63 -7.82
C SER A 127 15.89 0.85 -6.31
N ILE A 128 16.81 0.26 -5.54
CA ILE A 128 16.92 0.46 -4.08
C ILE A 128 17.21 1.93 -3.75
N LYS A 129 18.17 2.55 -4.43
CA LYS A 129 18.52 3.97 -4.25
C LYS A 129 17.39 4.92 -4.62
N ILE A 130 16.72 4.69 -5.75
CA ILE A 130 15.62 5.54 -6.22
C ILE A 130 14.48 5.53 -5.19
N LEU A 131 14.16 4.36 -4.61
CA LEU A 131 13.10 4.28 -3.61
C LEU A 131 13.50 4.93 -2.28
N HIS A 132 14.75 4.75 -1.83
CA HIS A 132 15.26 5.43 -0.63
C HIS A 132 15.16 6.95 -0.76
N ASN A 133 15.54 7.51 -1.91
CA ASN A 133 15.43 8.95 -2.16
C ASN A 133 13.97 9.42 -2.13
N ARG A 134 13.04 8.68 -2.77
CA ARG A 134 11.60 8.99 -2.73
C ARG A 134 11.03 8.93 -1.30
N ILE A 135 11.54 8.03 -0.44
CA ILE A 135 11.14 7.96 0.97
C ILE A 135 11.67 9.17 1.73
N GLU A 136 12.91 9.57 1.54
CA GLU A 136 13.45 10.79 2.16
C GLU A 136 12.66 12.03 1.75
N GLU A 137 12.29 12.13 0.47
CA GLU A 137 11.43 13.18 -0.04
C GLU A 137 10.05 13.16 0.64
N ASN A 138 9.43 11.99 0.75
CA ASN A 138 8.12 11.83 1.40
C ASN A 138 8.15 12.07 2.92
N LEU A 139 9.23 11.71 3.59
CA LEU A 139 9.43 11.99 5.01
C LEU A 139 9.67 13.49 5.27
N LYS A 140 10.34 14.19 4.34
CA LYS A 140 10.54 15.64 4.39
C LYS A 140 9.27 16.42 4.03
N ALA A 141 8.41 15.88 3.17
CA ALA A 141 7.26 16.60 2.63
C ALA A 141 6.10 16.78 3.63
N GLY A 142 5.93 15.94 4.66
CA GLY A 142 4.90 16.11 5.71
C GLY A 142 3.43 16.09 5.25
N GLU A 143 3.15 16.19 3.96
CA GLU A 143 1.84 16.20 3.33
C GLU A 143 1.90 15.35 2.04
N GLY A 144 0.84 14.57 1.78
CA GLY A 144 0.78 13.57 0.71
C GLY A 144 1.19 14.11 -0.67
N LEU A 145 1.91 13.28 -1.42
CA LEU A 145 2.36 13.56 -2.78
C LEU A 145 1.20 14.03 -3.67
N LYS A 146 1.38 15.20 -4.30
CA LYS A 146 0.67 15.54 -5.54
C LYS A 146 1.24 14.65 -6.64
N VAL A 147 0.43 13.72 -7.14
CA VAL A 147 0.77 12.92 -8.32
C VAL A 147 0.83 13.87 -9.52
N GLU A 148 2.03 14.14 -10.03
CA GLU A 148 2.18 14.73 -11.37
C GLU A 148 1.89 13.62 -12.40
N GLU A 149 0.80 13.80 -13.14
CA GLU A 149 0.40 12.96 -14.26
C GLU A 149 1.47 13.04 -15.36
N ASN A 150 2.36 12.06 -15.43
CA ASN A 150 3.11 11.76 -16.66
C ASN A 150 2.56 10.45 -17.25
N ILE A 151 1.39 10.55 -17.88
CA ILE A 151 1.01 9.61 -18.93
C ILE A 151 1.36 10.33 -20.22
N HIS A 152 2.54 10.02 -20.76
CA HIS A 152 2.93 10.52 -22.08
C HIS A 152 2.14 9.74 -23.13
N ASP A 153 1.20 10.44 -23.76
CA ASP A 153 0.46 10.02 -24.95
C ASP A 153 1.40 9.39 -25.97
N SER A 154 1.25 8.07 -26.16
CA SER A 154 1.91 7.34 -27.24
C SER A 154 0.88 6.45 -27.91
N HIS A 155 -0.10 7.03 -28.61
CA HIS A 155 -0.73 6.46 -29.80
C HIS A 155 -1.67 7.47 -30.46
N ASN A 156 -1.10 8.35 -31.28
CA ASN A 156 -1.81 8.85 -32.47
C ASN A 156 -0.83 9.40 -33.51
N LEU A 157 -0.30 8.51 -34.35
CA LEU A 157 0.18 8.87 -35.68
C LEU A 157 -0.25 7.75 -36.63
N ALA A 158 -1.53 7.82 -37.02
CA ALA A 158 -1.96 7.34 -38.32
C ALA A 158 -2.01 8.58 -39.23
N ASN A 159 -1.10 8.61 -40.21
CA ASN A 159 -1.31 9.11 -41.57
C ASN A 159 -0.11 8.69 -42.42
#